data_AF-H5WZ79-F1
#
_entry.id   AF-H5WZ79-F1
#
_cell.length_a   1.000
_cell.length_b   1.000
_cell.length_c   1.000
_cell.angle_alpha   90.00
_cell.angle_beta   90.00
_cell.angle_gamma   90.00
#
_symmetry.space_group_name_H-M   'P 1'
#
loop_
_entity.id
_entity.type
_entity.pdbx_description
1 polymer ?
#
loop_
_entity_poly.entity_id
_entity_poly.type
_entity_poly.pdbx_seq_one_letter_code
_entity_poly.pdbx_strand_id
1 'polypeptide(L)' 'MPPLDDDVRIAHLIEAAEKAVAYAAERDRATLDQDELFRLALTKLVEIVGEAAKQVSDTRKQAHRDVPWRAAARMRDD' A
#
# COMPACT_ATOMS: atom_id res chain seq x y z
N MET A 1 -10.08 18.39 4.21
CA MET A 1 -8.70 18.42 3.69
C MET A 1 -8.77 18.77 2.21
N PRO A 2 -7.94 19.71 1.71
CA PRO A 2 -7.80 19.88 0.26
C PRO A 2 -7.33 18.55 -0.36
N PRO A 3 -7.66 18.27 -1.64
CA PRO A 3 -7.17 17.07 -2.29
C PRO A 3 -5.64 17.07 -2.26
N LEU A 4 -5.04 16.05 -1.65
CA LEU A 4 -3.59 15.82 -1.72
C LEU A 4 -3.20 15.63 -3.19
N ASP A 5 -2.08 16.24 -3.57
CA ASP A 5 -1.46 16.08 -4.89
C ASP A 5 -1.16 14.59 -5.14
N ASP A 6 -1.36 14.14 -6.38
CA ASP A 6 -1.10 12.76 -6.79
C ASP A 6 0.32 12.33 -6.45
N ASP A 7 1.29 13.24 -6.54
CA ASP A 7 2.70 12.97 -6.23
C ASP A 7 2.89 12.58 -4.76
N VAL A 8 2.17 13.22 -3.83
CA VAL A 8 2.20 12.86 -2.40
C VAL A 8 1.56 11.50 -2.17
N ARG A 9 0.47 11.19 -2.90
CA ARG A 9 -0.21 9.89 -2.79
C ARG A 9 0.67 8.76 -3.29
N ILE A 10 1.34 8.96 -4.41
CA ILE A 10 2.28 8.01 -5.00
C ILE A 10 3.47 7.83 -4.05
N ALA A 11 4.02 8.90 -3.49
CA ALA A 11 5.10 8.81 -2.51
C ALA A 11 4.71 7.97 -1.28
N HIS A 12 3.54 8.24 -0.68
CA HIS A 12 3.04 7.45 0.46
C HIS A 12 2.80 5.98 0.09
N LEU A 13 2.29 5.71 -1.12
CA LEU A 13 2.10 4.34 -1.61
C LEU A 13 3.42 3.60 -1.70
N ILE A 14 4.44 4.22 -2.32
CA ILE A 14 5.77 3.64 -2.48
C ILE A 14 6.40 3.38 -1.11
N GLU A 15 6.39 4.37 -0.23
CA GLU A 15 6.97 4.26 1.12
C GLU A 15 6.30 3.13 1.92
N ALA A 16 4.97 3.01 1.86
CA ALA A 16 4.25 1.96 2.58
C ALA A 16 4.56 0.56 2.01
N ALA A 17 4.63 0.43 0.67
CA ALA A 17 4.97 -0.83 0.02
C ALA A 17 6.41 -1.26 0.34
N GLU A 18 7.38 -0.34 0.26
CA GLU A 18 8.77 -0.59 0.59
C GLU A 18 8.94 -1.02 2.05
N LYS A 19 8.27 -0.34 2.99
CA LYS A 19 8.27 -0.74 4.41
C LYS A 19 7.66 -2.12 4.62
N ALA A 20 6.56 -2.45 3.95
CA ALA A 20 5.92 -3.76 4.09
C ALA A 20 6.86 -4.87 3.63
N VAL A 21 7.53 -4.67 2.48
CA VAL A 21 8.53 -5.62 1.96
C VAL A 21 9.72 -5.73 2.91
N ALA A 22 10.26 -4.59 3.39
CA ALA A 22 11.39 -4.59 4.32
C ALA A 22 11.07 -5.29 5.64
N TYR A 23 9.88 -5.09 6.20
CA TYR A 23 9.46 -5.78 7.43
C TYR A 23 9.26 -7.27 7.22
N ALA A 24 8.80 -7.68 6.04
CA ALA A 24 8.60 -9.08 5.69
C ALA A 24 9.88 -9.83 5.28
N ALA A 25 10.93 -9.14 4.81
CA ALA A 25 12.10 -9.76 4.20
C ALA A 25 12.83 -10.80 5.07
N GLU A 26 12.84 -10.60 6.39
CA GLU A 26 13.52 -11.49 7.36
C GLU A 26 12.53 -12.24 8.27
N ARG A 27 11.24 -12.24 7.91
CA ARG A 27 10.18 -12.86 8.73
C ARG A 27 9.42 -13.89 7.92
N ASP A 28 9.14 -15.03 8.53
CA ASP A 28 8.35 -16.08 7.92
C ASP A 28 6.87 -15.96 8.29
N ARG A 29 6.06 -16.84 7.70
CA ARG A 29 4.61 -16.87 7.97
C ARG A 29 4.31 -17.19 9.44
N ALA A 30 5.11 -18.02 10.09
CA ALA A 30 4.92 -18.36 11.49
C ALA A 30 5.11 -17.14 12.39
N THR A 31 6.11 -16.30 12.10
CA THR A 31 6.35 -15.03 12.77
C THR A 31 5.16 -14.09 12.60
N LEU A 32 4.59 -14.02 11.40
CA LEU A 32 3.36 -13.26 11.18
C LEU A 32 2.21 -13.76 12.06
N ASP A 33 1.96 -15.07 12.10
CA ASP A 33 0.82 -15.59 12.86
C ASP A 33 0.98 -15.41 14.39
N GLN A 34 2.23 -15.34 14.88
CA GLN A 34 2.55 -15.23 16.32
C GLN A 34 2.77 -13.80 16.82
N ASP A 35 3.22 -12.87 15.96
CA ASP A 35 3.51 -11.49 16.33
C ASP A 35 2.34 -10.57 15.93
N GLU A 36 1.50 -10.22 16.91
CA GLU A 36 0.37 -9.33 16.71
C GLU A 36 0.78 -7.92 16.25
N LEU A 37 1.89 -7.38 16.76
CA LEU A 37 2.34 -6.05 16.38
C LEU A 37 2.79 -6.04 14.92
N PHE A 38 3.50 -7.09 14.49
CA PHE A 38 3.89 -7.25 13.10
C PHE A 38 2.68 -7.40 12.17
N ARG A 39 1.67 -8.19 12.55
CA ARG A 39 0.41 -8.25 11.80
C ARG A 39 -0.27 -6.90 11.67
N LEU A 40 -0.43 -6.19 12.78
CA LEU A 40 -1.08 -4.87 12.78
C LEU A 40 -0.29 -3.87 11.91
N ALA A 41 1.04 -3.89 12.00
CA ALA A 41 1.90 -3.04 11.18
C ALA A 41 1.75 -3.36 9.68
N LEU A 42 1.81 -4.63 9.28
CA LEU A 42 1.65 -5.02 7.88
C LEU A 42 0.24 -4.72 7.35
N THR A 43 -0.80 -5.04 8.10
CA THR A 43 -2.18 -4.67 7.75
C THR A 43 -2.28 -3.17 7.53
N LYS A 44 -1.67 -2.36 8.41
CA LYS A 44 -1.72 -0.91 8.27
C LYS A 44 -1.01 -0.40 7.02
N LEU A 45 0.16 -0.97 6.71
CA LEU A 45 0.91 -0.60 5.50
C LEU A 45 0.14 -0.97 4.23
N VAL A 46 -0.50 -2.14 4.21
CA VAL A 46 -1.35 -2.60 3.10
C VAL A 46 -2.59 -1.71 2.94
N GLU A 47 -3.23 -1.28 4.02
CA GLU A 47 -4.33 -0.30 3.97
C GLU A 47 -3.88 1.03 3.35
N ILE A 48 -2.71 1.54 3.72
CA ILE A 48 -2.16 2.79 3.19
C ILE A 48 -1.93 2.68 1.68
N VAL A 49 -1.37 1.56 1.22
CA VAL A 49 -1.18 1.28 -0.22
C VAL A 49 -2.51 1.31 -0.96
N GLY A 50 -3.53 0.62 -0.46
CA GLY A 50 -4.84 0.56 -1.10
C GLY A 50 -5.55 1.92 -1.13
N GLU A 51 -5.52 2.66 -0.02
CA GLU A 51 -6.14 3.97 0.08
C GLU A 51 -5.44 4.99 -0.82
N ALA A 52 -4.11 5.01 -0.84
CA ALA A 52 -3.35 5.87 -1.73
C ALA A 52 -3.65 5.55 -3.20
N ALA A 53 -3.66 4.26 -3.59
CA ALA A 53 -3.96 3.81 -4.95
C ALA A 53 -5.38 4.21 -5.40
N LYS A 54 -6.38 4.11 -4.51
CA LYS A 54 -7.77 4.55 -4.80
C LYS A 54 -7.81 6.04 -5.13
N GLN A 55 -7.08 6.86 -4.36
CA GLN A 55 -7.16 8.31 -4.44
C GLN A 55 -6.25 8.96 -5.52
N VAL A 56 -5.38 8.21 -6.20
CA VAL A 56 -4.65 8.73 -7.38
C VAL A 56 -5.61 9.06 -8.52
N SER A 57 -5.42 10.18 -9.22
CA SER A 57 -6.26 10.58 -10.36
C SER A 57 -6.21 9.59 -11.53
N ASP A 58 -7.29 9.55 -12.31
CA ASP A 58 -7.35 8.71 -13.51
C ASP A 58 -6.32 9.13 -14.56
N THR A 59 -5.98 10.42 -14.64
CA THR A 59 -4.92 10.94 -15.52
C THR A 59 -3.57 10.30 -15.20
N ARG A 60 -3.19 10.26 -13.91
CA ARG A 60 -1.95 9.60 -13.47
C ARG A 60 -2.02 8.08 -13.64
N LYS A 61 -3.15 7.45 -13.33
CA LYS A 61 -3.34 6.01 -13.55
C LYS A 61 -3.19 5.62 -15.03
N GLN A 62 -3.69 6.46 -15.94
CA GLN A 62 -3.56 6.26 -17.39
C GLN A 62 -2.15 6.56 -17.92
N ALA A 63 -1.39 7.43 -17.27
CA ALA A 63 0.02 7.65 -17.58
C ALA A 63 0.90 6.46 -17.15
N HIS A 64 0.49 5.71 -16.11
CA HIS A 64 1.20 4.57 -15.55
C HIS A 64 0.36 3.28 -15.60
N ARG A 65 0.01 2.81 -16.81
CA ARG A 65 -0.91 1.65 -17.00
C ARG A 65 -0.31 0.30 -16.64
N ASP A 66 1.01 0.25 -16.55
CA ASP A 66 1.82 -0.90 -16.11
C ASP A 66 1.63 -1.18 -14.62
N VAL A 67 1.26 -0.18 -13.83
CA VAL A 67 0.95 -0.35 -12.41
C VAL A 67 -0.44 -0.98 -12.25
N PRO A 68 -0.58 -2.09 -11.49
CA PRO A 68 -1.86 -2.78 -11.30
C PRO A 68 -2.74 -2.04 -10.28
N TRP A 69 -3.15 -0.81 -10.57
CA TRP A 69 -3.90 0.08 -9.67
C TRP A 69 -5.15 -0.58 -9.06
N ARG A 70 -5.87 -1.38 -9.84
CA ARG A 70 -7.08 -2.10 -9.36
C ARG A 70 -6.75 -3.18 -8.34
N ALA A 71 -5.61 -3.85 -8.49
CA ALA A 71 -5.16 -4.85 -7.53
C ALA A 71 -4.71 -4.17 -6.23
N ALA A 72 -3.90 -3.11 -6.34
CA ALA A 72 -3.47 -2.32 -5.18
C ALA A 72 -4.65 -1.73 -4.40
N ALA A 73 -5.64 -1.15 -5.11
CA ALA A 73 -6.84 -0.61 -4.50
C ALA A 73 -7.70 -1.66 -3.78
N ARG A 74 -7.69 -2.92 -4.21
CA ARG A 74 -8.50 -3.99 -3.62
C ARG A 74 -7.87 -4.64 -2.39
N MET A 75 -6.66 -4.27 -1.99
CA MET A 75 -5.99 -4.90 -0.84
C MET A 75 -6.71 -4.71 0.51
N ARG A 76 -7.76 -3.86 0.56
CA ARG A 76 -8.66 -3.65 1.70
C ARG A 76 -10.04 -4.30 1.53
N ASP A 77 -10.45 -4.60 0.29
CA ASP A 77 -11.81 -5.01 -0.02
C ASP A 77 -11.82 -6.53 -0.26
N ASP A 78 -12.25 -7.30 0.75
CA ASP A 78 -12.58 -8.73 0.66
C ASP A 78 -13.85 -8.98 -0.16
#